data_AF-A0A8S0FQ10-F1
#
_entry.id   AF-A0A8S0FQ10-F1
#
_cell.length_a   1.000
_cell.length_b   1.000
_cell.length_c   1.000
_cell.angle_alpha   90.00
_cell.angle_beta   90.00
_cell.angle_gamma   90.00
#
_symmetry.space_group_name_H-M   'P 1'
#
loop_
_entity.id
_entity.type
_entity.pdbx_description
1 polymer ?
#
loop_
_entity_poly.entity_id
_entity_poly.type
_entity_poly.pdbx_seq_one_letter_code
_entity_poly.pdbx_strand_id
1 'polypeptide(L)'
;MLIDTAGVRKRGKITDAVEKFSVIKTLQAIEDANVVMLVIDAREGISDQDLSLLGFILNSGRSLVIVVNKWDGLSQEVKEQVKETLDFRLGFIDFARVHFISALHGSGVGNLFESVREAYDSSTRRVGTSMLTRIMTMAVEDHQPPLVRGRRVKLKYAHAFSSSLN
;
A
#
# COMPACT_ATOMS: atom_id res chain seq x y z
N MET A 1 -16.42 -2.65 -4.25
CA MET A 1 -17.05 -1.58 -3.44
C MET A 1 -15.99 -0.51 -3.24
N LEU A 2 -16.26 0.75 -3.58
CA LEU A 2 -15.34 1.86 -3.29
C LEU A 2 -15.75 2.45 -1.94
N ILE A 3 -14.82 2.52 -0.99
CA ILE A 3 -15.06 3.13 0.32
C ILE A 3 -14.29 4.45 0.34
N ASP A 4 -15.01 5.58 0.37
CA ASP A 4 -14.43 6.92 0.41
C ASP A 4 -14.25 7.39 1.86
N THR A 5 -13.05 7.81 2.22
CA THR A 5 -12.64 8.25 3.56
C THR A 5 -12.48 9.77 3.66
N ALA A 6 -13.08 10.54 2.72
CA ALA A 6 -13.05 12.01 2.60
C ALA A 6 -13.30 12.85 3.88
N GLY A 7 -13.58 12.23 5.02
CA GLY A 7 -13.75 12.87 6.32
C GLY A 7 -12.47 13.19 7.11
N VAL A 8 -11.30 12.60 6.81
CA VAL A 8 -10.11 12.78 7.68
C VAL A 8 -9.53 14.21 7.62
N ARG A 9 -9.84 14.98 6.56
CA ARG A 9 -9.32 16.35 6.33
C ARG A 9 -10.40 17.39 6.00
N LYS A 10 -11.60 17.34 6.60
CA LYS A 10 -12.57 18.43 6.40
C LYS A 10 -12.20 19.67 7.22
N ARG A 11 -11.43 20.58 6.60
CA ARG A 11 -11.24 21.97 7.04
C ARG A 11 -12.60 22.68 7.11
N GLY A 12 -13.03 23.05 8.31
CA GLY A 12 -14.11 24.02 8.51
C GLY A 12 -14.95 23.79 9.77
N LYS A 13 -14.46 24.28 10.93
CA LYS A 13 -15.19 24.47 12.21
C LYS A 13 -16.17 23.34 12.59
N ILE A 14 -15.70 22.15 12.98
CA ILE A 14 -16.52 21.15 13.69
C ILE A 14 -15.65 20.43 14.73
N THR A 15 -16.27 20.05 15.84
CA THR A 15 -15.70 19.60 17.12
C THR A 15 -14.87 18.31 17.09
N ASP A 16 -13.97 18.19 18.08
CA ASP A 16 -13.05 17.08 18.41
C ASP A 16 -13.68 15.66 18.37
N ALA A 17 -15.00 15.55 18.52
CA ALA A 17 -15.73 14.30 18.40
C ALA A 17 -15.86 13.81 16.94
N VAL A 18 -16.14 14.72 15.99
CA VAL A 18 -16.41 14.35 14.59
C VAL A 18 -15.13 13.89 13.89
N GLU A 19 -13.99 14.51 14.21
CA GLU A 19 -12.68 14.07 13.71
C GLU A 19 -12.33 12.66 14.20
N LYS A 20 -12.55 12.35 15.49
CA LYS A 20 -12.34 11.01 16.06
C LYS A 20 -13.20 9.95 15.38
N PHE A 21 -14.48 10.24 15.13
CA PHE A 21 -15.36 9.32 14.40
C PHE A 21 -14.90 9.09 12.95
N SER A 22 -14.36 10.11 12.29
CA SER A 22 -13.84 9.97 10.93
C SER A 22 -12.61 9.07 10.85
N VAL A 23 -11.73 9.13 11.86
CA VAL A 23 -10.55 8.26 11.94
C VAL A 23 -10.98 6.81 12.12
N ILE A 24 -11.88 6.51 13.06
CA ILE A 24 -12.37 5.15 13.30
C ILE A 24 -12.95 4.54 12.02
N LYS A 25 -13.81 5.29 11.31
CA LYS A 25 -14.38 4.83 10.03
C LYS A 25 -13.32 4.57 8.96
N THR A 26 -12.26 5.37 8.95
CA THR A 26 -11.14 5.18 8.00
C THR A 26 -10.37 3.90 8.31
N LEU A 27 -10.10 3.63 9.58
CA LEU A 27 -9.41 2.40 9.99
C LEU A 27 -10.26 1.16 9.67
N GLN A 28 -11.55 1.19 9.96
CA GLN A 28 -12.49 0.12 9.58
C GLN A 28 -12.54 -0.08 8.05
N ALA A 29 -12.63 1.01 7.29
CA ALA A 29 -12.61 0.93 5.84
C ALA A 29 -11.33 0.28 5.29
N ILE A 30 -10.18 0.53 5.92
CA ILE A 30 -8.92 -0.12 5.56
C ILE A 30 -8.98 -1.61 5.88
N GLU A 31 -9.49 -1.98 7.06
CA GLU A 31 -9.65 -3.39 7.45
C GLU A 31 -10.65 -4.17 6.58
N ASP A 32 -11.63 -3.49 5.98
CA ASP A 32 -12.60 -4.15 5.09
C ASP A 32 -12.13 -4.19 3.62
N ALA A 33 -11.16 -3.37 3.24
CA ALA A 33 -10.72 -3.26 1.86
C ALA A 33 -9.77 -4.41 1.44
N ASN A 34 -9.84 -4.83 0.19
CA ASN A 34 -8.77 -5.65 -0.43
C ASN A 34 -7.61 -4.79 -0.92
N VAL A 35 -7.93 -3.63 -1.51
CA VAL A 35 -6.99 -2.66 -2.05
C VAL A 35 -7.31 -1.29 -1.47
N VAL A 36 -6.30 -0.63 -0.92
CA VAL A 36 -6.37 0.73 -0.39
C VAL A 36 -5.59 1.65 -1.31
N MET A 37 -6.19 2.81 -1.63
CA MET A 37 -5.54 3.88 -2.36
C MET A 37 -5.14 4.99 -1.39
N LEU A 38 -3.83 5.15 -1.15
CA LEU A 38 -3.34 6.27 -0.35
C LEU A 38 -3.15 7.47 -1.26
N VAL A 39 -3.99 8.49 -1.10
CA VAL A 39 -3.97 9.70 -1.93
C VAL A 39 -3.16 10.79 -1.23
N ILE A 40 -2.10 11.25 -1.89
CA ILE A 40 -1.19 12.31 -1.43
C ILE A 40 -1.43 13.54 -2.31
N ASP A 41 -1.45 14.72 -1.71
CA ASP A 41 -1.48 15.98 -2.45
C ASP A 41 -0.05 16.34 -2.88
N ALA A 42 0.21 16.45 -4.19
CA ALA A 42 1.52 16.77 -4.72
C ALA A 42 2.08 18.12 -4.25
N ARG A 43 1.22 19.07 -3.86
CA ARG A 43 1.64 20.41 -3.42
C ARG A 43 1.99 20.45 -1.95
N GLU A 44 1.32 19.62 -1.14
CA GLU A 44 1.54 19.55 0.30
C GLU A 44 2.57 18.47 0.67
N GLY A 45 2.78 17.49 -0.22
CA GLY A 45 3.65 16.36 0.03
C GLY A 45 3.04 15.37 1.02
N ILE A 46 3.86 14.42 1.47
CA ILE A 46 3.46 13.39 2.44
C ILE A 46 3.58 13.92 3.87
N SER A 47 2.47 13.84 4.63
CA SER A 47 2.43 14.23 6.04
C SER A 47 2.66 13.06 6.99
N ASP A 48 2.92 13.34 8.26
CA ASP A 48 3.11 12.30 9.29
C ASP A 48 1.83 11.49 9.54
N GLN A 49 0.66 12.11 9.30
CA GLN A 49 -0.63 11.40 9.32
C GLN A 49 -0.73 10.37 8.18
N ASP A 50 -0.25 10.72 6.99
CA ASP A 50 -0.24 9.80 5.84
C ASP A 50 0.72 8.63 6.09
N LEU A 51 1.88 8.89 6.69
CA LEU A 51 2.83 7.85 7.12
C LEU A 51 2.24 6.92 8.19
N SER A 52 1.45 7.47 9.11
CA SER A 52 0.77 6.68 10.15
C SER A 52 -0.31 5.78 9.55
N LEU A 53 -1.14 6.31 8.63
CA LEU A 53 -2.13 5.54 7.88
C LEU A 53 -1.46 4.47 7.01
N LEU A 54 -0.34 4.80 6.39
CA LEU A 54 0.44 3.88 5.59
C LEU A 54 0.93 2.69 6.41
N GLY A 55 1.53 2.95 7.58
CA GLY A 55 1.91 1.88 8.52
C GLY A 55 0.72 0.99 8.90
N PHE A 56 -0.45 1.59 9.13
CA PHE A 56 -1.67 0.83 9.42
C PHE A 56 -2.14 -0.05 8.24
N ILE A 57 -2.10 0.47 7.00
CA ILE A 57 -2.45 -0.30 5.79
C ILE A 57 -1.53 -1.51 5.63
N LEU A 58 -0.22 -1.32 5.82
CA LEU A 58 0.78 -2.38 5.74
C LEU A 58 0.56 -3.45 6.82
N ASN A 59 0.36 -3.03 8.06
CA ASN A 59 0.11 -3.95 9.18
C ASN A 59 -1.21 -4.72 9.03
N SER A 60 -2.20 -4.11 8.37
CA SER A 60 -3.48 -4.73 8.05
C SER A 60 -3.40 -5.74 6.90
N GLY A 61 -2.23 -5.88 6.25
CA GLY A 61 -1.98 -6.82 5.16
C GLY A 61 -2.72 -6.46 3.86
N ARG A 62 -3.06 -5.18 3.65
CA ARG A 62 -3.86 -4.75 2.50
C ARG A 62 -2.98 -4.36 1.34
N SER A 63 -3.45 -4.66 0.13
CA SER A 63 -2.78 -4.17 -1.06
C SER A 63 -2.87 -2.65 -1.11
N LEU A 64 -1.78 -2.03 -1.58
CA LEU A 64 -1.62 -0.59 -1.56
C LEU A 64 -1.32 -0.07 -2.97
N VAL A 65 -2.01 1.00 -3.35
CA VAL A 65 -1.67 1.84 -4.49
C VAL A 65 -1.49 3.27 -3.98
N ILE A 66 -0.41 3.93 -4.36
CA ILE A 66 -0.11 5.30 -3.96
C ILE A 66 -0.52 6.22 -5.10
N VAL A 67 -1.26 7.28 -4.76
CA VAL A 67 -1.81 8.22 -5.75
C VAL A 67 -1.39 9.63 -5.38
N VAL A 68 -0.49 10.20 -6.16
CA VAL A 68 -0.05 11.59 -6.03
C VAL A 68 -0.95 12.46 -6.90
N ASN A 69 -1.92 13.12 -6.28
CA ASN A 69 -2.93 13.94 -6.95
C ASN A 69 -2.51 15.41 -7.07
N LYS A 70 -3.19 16.18 -7.93
CA LYS A 70 -2.88 17.60 -8.27
C LYS A 70 -1.51 17.77 -8.93
N TRP A 71 -1.12 16.78 -9.73
CA TRP A 71 0.16 16.78 -10.45
C TRP A 71 0.23 17.82 -11.58
N ASP A 72 -0.92 18.33 -12.01
CA ASP A 72 -1.04 19.38 -13.01
C ASP A 72 -0.57 20.74 -12.46
N GLY A 73 -0.04 21.57 -13.38
CA GLY A 73 0.40 22.94 -13.06
C GLY A 73 1.67 23.04 -12.21
N LEU A 74 2.32 21.92 -11.85
CA LEU A 74 3.61 21.93 -11.16
C LEU A 74 4.76 22.15 -12.16
N SER A 75 5.73 22.99 -11.80
CA SER A 75 6.98 23.13 -12.53
C SER A 75 7.82 21.85 -12.46
N GLN A 76 8.77 21.70 -13.37
CA GLN A 76 9.62 20.50 -13.41
C GLN A 76 10.45 20.35 -12.12
N GLU A 77 11.01 21.44 -11.58
CA GLU A 77 11.75 21.42 -10.32
C GLU A 77 10.89 20.94 -9.14
N VAL A 78 9.64 21.40 -9.06
CA VAL A 78 8.73 20.95 -7.99
C VAL A 78 8.41 19.46 -8.14
N LYS A 79 8.22 18.98 -9.37
CA LYS A 79 7.99 17.55 -9.63
C LYS A 79 9.18 16.69 -9.23
N GLU A 80 10.41 17.16 -9.50
CA GLU A 80 11.66 16.50 -9.09
C GLU A 80 11.70 16.38 -7.55
N GLN A 81 11.50 17.49 -6.85
CA GLN A 81 11.51 17.55 -5.38
C GLN A 81 10.46 16.63 -4.74
N VAL A 82 9.24 16.59 -5.30
CA VAL A 82 8.19 15.69 -4.81
C VAL A 82 8.59 14.24 -4.98
N LYS A 83 9.18 13.87 -6.13
CA LYS A 83 9.67 12.50 -6.36
C LYS A 83 10.78 12.11 -5.39
N GLU A 84 11.80 12.96 -5.23
CA GLU A 84 12.89 12.72 -4.28
C GLU A 84 12.37 12.56 -2.84
N THR A 85 11.41 13.39 -2.45
CA THR A 85 10.78 13.32 -1.12
C THR A 85 10.01 12.02 -0.96
N LEU A 86 9.25 11.60 -1.97
CA LEU A 86 8.52 10.34 -1.94
C LEU A 86 9.49 9.16 -1.89
N ASP A 87 10.53 9.12 -2.71
CA ASP A 87 11.54 8.06 -2.70
C ASP A 87 12.23 7.95 -1.33
N PHE A 88 12.56 9.08 -0.70
CA PHE A 88 13.15 9.08 0.64
C PHE A 88 12.16 8.60 1.72
N ARG A 89 10.91 9.07 1.68
CA ARG A 89 9.91 8.80 2.72
C ARG A 89 9.22 7.45 2.55
N LEU A 90 9.18 6.91 1.32
CA LEU A 90 8.45 5.71 0.93
C LEU A 90 9.34 4.61 0.35
N GLY A 91 10.67 4.80 0.32
CA GLY A 91 11.60 3.83 -0.28
C GLY A 91 11.58 2.43 0.34
N PHE A 92 10.94 2.26 1.50
CA PHE A 92 10.69 0.95 2.11
C PHE A 92 9.48 0.19 1.50
N ILE A 93 8.79 0.78 0.51
CA ILE A 93 7.56 0.28 -0.11
C ILE A 93 7.73 0.17 -1.64
N ASP A 94 8.80 -0.50 -2.05
CA ASP A 94 9.14 -0.71 -3.46
C ASP A 94 8.09 -1.50 -4.26
N PHE A 95 7.26 -2.29 -3.58
CA PHE A 95 6.20 -3.09 -4.20
C PHE A 95 4.96 -2.29 -4.59
N ALA A 96 4.74 -1.10 -4.02
CA ALA A 96 3.53 -0.32 -4.27
C ALA A 96 3.65 0.50 -5.56
N ARG A 97 2.63 0.41 -6.43
CA ARG A 97 2.54 1.26 -7.63
C ARG A 97 2.24 2.70 -7.23
N VAL A 98 3.03 3.64 -7.73
CA VAL A 98 2.82 5.09 -7.54
C VAL A 98 2.28 5.70 -8.82
N HIS A 99 1.14 6.39 -8.73
CA HIS A 99 0.50 7.08 -9.85
C HIS A 99 0.48 8.58 -9.63
N PHE A 100 0.93 9.33 -10.62
CA PHE A 100 0.83 10.79 -10.63
C PHE A 100 -0.38 11.20 -11.47
N ILE A 101 -1.37 11.81 -10.85
CA ILE A 101 -2.66 12.11 -11.51
C ILE A 101 -3.08 13.56 -11.32
N SER A 102 -3.99 13.99 -12.19
CA SER A 102 -4.85 15.14 -11.96
C SER A 102 -6.30 14.65 -11.98
N ALA A 103 -6.91 14.48 -10.81
CA ALA A 103 -8.32 14.11 -10.75
C ALA A 103 -9.23 15.20 -11.36
N LEU A 104 -8.82 16.47 -11.28
CA LEU A 104 -9.56 17.60 -11.85
C LEU A 104 -9.55 17.58 -13.39
N HIS A 105 -8.41 17.23 -14.00
CA HIS A 105 -8.26 17.24 -15.46
C HIS A 105 -8.36 15.83 -16.09
N GLY A 106 -8.53 14.79 -15.28
CA GLY A 106 -8.62 13.38 -15.70
C GLY A 106 -7.29 12.71 -16.09
N SER A 107 -6.18 13.47 -16.13
CA SER A 107 -4.87 12.95 -16.53
C SER A 107 -4.35 11.87 -15.58
N GLY A 108 -3.89 10.75 -16.13
CA GLY A 108 -3.29 9.64 -15.36
C GLY A 108 -4.29 8.71 -14.66
N VAL A 109 -5.59 9.03 -14.66
CA VAL A 109 -6.63 8.24 -13.98
C VAL A 109 -6.86 6.87 -14.65
N GLY A 110 -6.68 6.76 -15.97
CA GLY A 110 -6.85 5.49 -16.69
C GLY A 110 -5.91 4.38 -16.18
N ASN A 111 -4.62 4.72 -16.01
CA ASN A 111 -3.58 3.78 -15.58
C ASN A 111 -3.77 3.35 -14.10
N LEU A 112 -4.43 4.19 -13.31
CA LEU A 112 -4.69 3.91 -11.90
C LEU A 112 -5.58 2.68 -11.72
N PHE A 113 -6.62 2.54 -12.54
CA PHE A 113 -7.55 1.39 -12.46
C PHE A 113 -6.86 0.06 -12.80
N GLU A 114 -5.89 0.08 -13.71
CA GLU A 114 -5.11 -1.11 -14.06
C GLU A 114 -4.28 -1.58 -12.85
N SER A 115 -3.58 -0.68 -12.17
CA SER A 115 -2.83 -1.05 -10.96
C SER A 115 -3.71 -1.46 -9.79
N VAL A 116 -4.90 -0.88 -9.63
CA VAL A 116 -5.86 -1.34 -8.62
C VAL A 116 -6.30 -2.78 -8.92
N ARG A 117 -6.54 -3.11 -10.19
CA ARG A 117 -6.88 -4.47 -10.60
C ARG A 117 -5.72 -5.45 -10.39
N GLU A 118 -4.51 -5.07 -10.78
CA GLU A 118 -3.28 -5.85 -10.55
C GLU A 118 -3.09 -6.15 -9.05
N ALA A 119 -3.27 -5.13 -8.20
CA ALA A 119 -3.18 -5.24 -6.76
C ALA A 119 -4.25 -6.18 -6.17
N TYR A 120 -5.49 -6.08 -6.66
CA TYR A 120 -6.59 -6.98 -6.26
C TYR A 120 -6.33 -8.43 -6.67
N ASP A 121 -5.92 -8.65 -7.93
CA ASP A 121 -5.64 -9.98 -8.45
C ASP A 121 -4.45 -10.62 -7.72
N SER A 122 -3.46 -9.81 -7.31
CA SER A 122 -2.31 -10.26 -6.52
C SER A 122 -2.71 -10.68 -5.09
N SER A 123 -3.50 -9.85 -4.39
CA SER A 123 -3.93 -10.15 -3.00
C SER A 123 -4.91 -11.31 -2.89
N THR A 124 -5.73 -11.53 -3.91
CA THR A 124 -6.74 -12.61 -3.92
C THR A 124 -6.26 -13.90 -4.57
N ARG A 125 -5.02 -13.92 -5.09
CA ARG A 125 -4.44 -15.10 -5.74
C ARG A 125 -4.27 -16.24 -4.74
N ARG A 126 -4.92 -17.37 -5.02
CA ARG A 126 -4.66 -18.61 -4.29
C ARG A 126 -3.32 -19.18 -4.72
N VAL A 127 -2.43 -19.38 -3.75
CA VAL A 127 -1.12 -20.01 -3.96
C VAL A 127 -1.13 -21.41 -3.34
N GLY A 128 -0.92 -22.44 -4.16
CA GLY A 128 -0.90 -23.83 -3.70
C GLY A 128 0.41 -24.22 -3.01
N THR A 129 0.35 -25.21 -2.13
CA THR A 129 1.50 -25.80 -1.41
C THR A 129 2.64 -26.19 -2.34
N SER A 130 2.31 -26.76 -3.51
CA SER A 130 3.30 -27.22 -4.49
C SER A 130 4.13 -26.07 -5.04
N MET A 131 3.47 -24.95 -5.38
CA MET A 131 4.15 -23.75 -5.86
C MET A 131 5.04 -23.14 -4.79
N LEU A 132 4.53 -23.00 -3.56
CA LEU A 132 5.30 -22.44 -2.44
C LEU A 132 6.50 -23.30 -2.08
N THR A 133 6.29 -24.61 -2.00
CA THR A 133 7.38 -25.56 -1.69
C THR A 133 8.45 -25.51 -2.78
N ARG A 134 8.06 -25.44 -4.06
CA ARG A 134 9.02 -25.29 -5.17
C ARG A 134 9.83 -24.00 -5.07
N ILE A 135 9.18 -22.87 -4.80
CA ILE A 135 9.85 -21.57 -4.62
C ILE A 135 10.83 -21.63 -3.45
N MET A 136 10.39 -22.19 -2.31
CA MET A 136 11.24 -22.36 -1.13
C MET A 136 12.46 -23.23 -1.42
N THR A 137 12.31 -24.35 -2.13
CA THR A 137 13.44 -25.21 -2.50
C THR A 137 14.44 -24.47 -3.38
N MET A 138 13.97 -23.77 -4.42
CA MET A 138 14.86 -22.98 -5.29
C MET A 138 15.61 -21.90 -4.50
N ALA A 139 14.95 -21.22 -3.57
CA ALA A 139 15.59 -20.21 -2.73
C ALA A 139 16.65 -20.80 -1.78
N VAL A 140 16.41 -21.99 -1.22
CA VAL A 140 17.37 -22.69 -0.35
C VAL A 140 18.60 -23.19 -1.13
N GLU A 141 18.40 -23.57 -2.39
CA GLU A 141 19.48 -24.01 -3.28
C GLU A 141 20.37 -22.84 -3.69
N ASP A 142 19.77 -21.70 -4.04
CA ASP A 142 20.48 -20.46 -4.40
C ASP A 142 21.18 -19.83 -3.18
N HIS A 143 20.49 -19.78 -2.04
CA HIS A 143 21.00 -19.22 -0.79
C HIS A 143 20.75 -20.15 0.40
N GLN A 144 21.81 -20.80 0.87
CA GLN A 144 21.70 -21.79 1.95
C GLN A 144 21.27 -21.13 3.29
N PRO A 145 20.34 -21.75 4.05
CA PRO A 145 19.92 -21.26 5.35
C PRO A 145 21.08 -21.15 6.35
N PRO A 146 21.02 -20.16 7.28
CA PRO A 146 22.05 -19.97 8.27
C PRO A 146 22.18 -21.17 9.23
N LEU A 147 23.36 -21.31 9.82
CA LEU A 147 23.61 -22.28 10.89
C LEU A 147 23.13 -21.70 12.22
N VAL A 148 22.31 -22.45 12.96
CA VAL A 148 21.91 -22.13 14.32
C VAL A 148 22.55 -23.15 15.25
N ARG A 149 23.46 -22.70 16.13
CA ARG A 149 24.23 -23.56 17.05
C ARG A 149 24.94 -24.72 16.33
N GLY A 150 25.58 -24.41 15.19
CA GLY A 150 26.33 -25.39 14.39
C GLY A 150 25.47 -26.37 13.58
N ARG A 151 24.13 -26.22 13.58
CA ARG A 151 23.22 -27.06 12.80
C ARG A 151 22.50 -26.25 11.73
N ARG A 152 22.38 -26.82 10.54
CA ARG A 152 21.62 -26.21 9.44
C ARG A 152 20.12 -26.44 9.64
N VAL A 153 19.33 -25.38 9.50
CA VAL A 153 17.88 -25.48 9.48
C VAL A 153 17.46 -26.22 8.20
N LYS A 154 16.63 -27.26 8.33
CA LYS A 154 16.06 -28.00 7.20
C LYS A 154 14.62 -27.56 6.95
N LEU A 155 14.40 -26.80 5.88
CA LEU A 155 13.06 -26.44 5.41
C LEU A 155 12.49 -27.60 4.58
N LYS A 156 11.26 -28.04 4.88
CA LYS A 156 10.65 -29.24 4.28
C LYS A 156 9.55 -28.95 3.26
N TYR A 157 8.62 -28.06 3.61
CA TYR A 157 7.54 -27.62 2.74
C TYR A 157 7.06 -26.24 3.16
N ALA A 158 6.34 -25.56 2.27
CA ALA A 158 5.70 -24.29 2.53
C ALA A 158 4.23 -24.35 2.13
N HIS A 159 3.35 -23.75 2.93
CA HIS A 159 1.91 -23.70 2.71
C HIS A 159 1.37 -22.31 3.03
N ALA A 160 0.40 -21.84 2.26
CA ALA A 160 -0.27 -20.56 2.51
C ALA A 160 -1.23 -20.72 3.68
N PHE A 161 -0.98 -20.04 4.80
CA PHE A 161 -1.99 -19.93 5.85
C PHE A 161 -3.00 -18.87 5.42
N SER A 162 -4.21 -19.29 5.07
CA SER A 162 -5.35 -18.39 4.84
C SER A 162 -6.18 -18.36 6.10
N SER A 163 -6.12 -17.25 6.85
CA SER A 163 -7.11 -16.90 7.86
C SER A 163 -8.30 -16.21 7.19
N SER A 164 -8.96 -16.90 6.28
CA SER A 164 -10.28 -16.48 5.81
C SER A 164 -11.30 -17.10 6.76
N LEU A 165 -11.58 -16.40 7.87
CA LEU A 165 -12.85 -16.58 8.55
C LEU A 165 -13.94 -16.17 7.55
N ASN A 166 -14.88 -17.10 7.31
CA ASN A 166 -16.12 -16.86 6.58
C ASN A 166 -16.91 -15.70 7.18
#